data_AF-A0A1T3BJP4-F1
#
_entry.id   AF-A0A1T3BJP4-F1
#
_cell.length_a   1.000
_cell.length_b   1.000
_cell.length_c   1.000
_cell.angle_alpha   90.00
_cell.angle_beta   90.00
_cell.angle_gamma   90.00
#
_symmetry.space_group_name_H-M   'P 1'
#
loop_
_entity.id
_entity.type
_entity.pdbx_description
1 polymer ?
#
loop_
_entity_poly.entity_id
_entity_poly.type
_entity_poly.pdbx_seq_one_letter_code
_entity_poly.pdbx_strand_id
1 'polypeptide(L)'
;MRRVLKHHVCFCFLSTALLAGVSLIAAQEKVYAQSLGNCKGDVDTGSDGEQPIVCGGSDRLGGGGSVSVSDGRTIDMDKYPGWPAVEVRGGDTNITMGGMLRVMNSSDNQPAIKVHDGGGLKLMDATVTNVSKGIVADGGFVTVVAGSIGVKANGVVVEVKNGGKVTLMMKGQGVRGGESNSTGIEVGDGGGTVVLDGTNFTQVTTGIMIKGNGGKASVNMGEGKITVGSSGRGIVMQGQGEASATVMGGEIVGSGSVVGAEVKDGTLTLVGTNFTKVTTGAQVSGQGKAEVTSVKIVGNEKGQGVVMMGEGEVTLMGTTVESFLTGVSVSDGTVKINGESTIKAEGDDGVGIKITEKGKAEVIGATIEAKGDRAVGIKVEGQGKANVNMMGGKIQGHGNESGQGVGVDMAGENGTVTLTSVGVEGFETGVKVSKGKVMISGASTKITARGKKAVGVQITETGKAEVIGATIEGGGDWGTVLKVEGQGKAELKDVTIKGNENGNNKGVVMMGEGEVTLNNVTVSGVKTGVEVTNGMVKIKWGVDEDCGYGYGA
;
A
#
# COMPACT_ATOMS: atom_id res chain seq x y z
N MET A 1 43.93 1.06 -28.60
CA MET A 1 43.37 -0.27 -28.29
C MET A 1 42.44 -0.13 -27.08
N ARG A 2 41.15 -0.39 -27.28
CA ARG A 2 40.07 -0.25 -26.28
C ARG A 2 40.06 -1.45 -25.34
N ARG A 3 39.94 -1.24 -24.02
CA ARG A 3 39.18 -2.11 -23.11
C ARG A 3 38.67 -1.29 -21.92
N VAL A 4 37.37 -0.99 -21.94
CA VAL A 4 36.59 -0.53 -20.78
C VAL A 4 35.67 -1.69 -20.44
N LEU A 5 35.88 -2.35 -19.30
CA LEU A 5 34.93 -3.31 -18.75
C LEU A 5 33.77 -2.51 -18.13
N LYS A 6 32.62 -2.49 -18.81
CA LYS A 6 31.34 -2.15 -18.19
C LYS A 6 30.82 -3.38 -17.46
N HIS A 7 30.67 -3.29 -16.15
CA HIS A 7 29.75 -4.16 -15.41
C HIS A 7 28.36 -3.53 -15.47
N HIS A 8 27.59 -3.90 -16.48
CA HIS A 8 26.12 -3.87 -16.37
C HIS A 8 25.72 -5.16 -15.68
N VAL A 9 25.45 -5.07 -14.37
CA VAL A 9 24.83 -6.18 -13.64
C VAL A 9 23.38 -6.27 -14.10
N CYS A 10 23.05 -7.48 -14.53
CA CYS A 10 21.86 -7.88 -15.23
C CYS A 10 20.64 -7.84 -14.29
N PHE A 11 19.79 -6.82 -14.44
CA PHE A 11 18.50 -6.70 -13.75
C PHE A 11 17.33 -7.01 -14.71
N CYS A 12 17.47 -8.07 -15.53
CA CYS A 12 16.48 -8.45 -16.55
C CYS A 12 16.00 -9.91 -16.46
N PHE A 13 16.29 -10.65 -15.39
CA PHE A 13 15.88 -12.06 -15.27
C PHE A 13 14.77 -12.36 -14.24
N LEU A 14 14.15 -11.36 -13.61
CA LEU A 14 13.01 -11.60 -12.70
C LEU A 14 11.62 -11.24 -13.26
N SER A 15 11.49 -10.61 -14.43
CA SER A 15 10.17 -10.22 -14.97
C SER A 15 9.45 -11.29 -15.80
N THR A 16 10.09 -12.40 -16.18
CA THR A 16 9.49 -13.41 -17.07
C THR A 16 9.02 -14.68 -16.39
N ALA A 17 9.28 -14.89 -15.10
CA ALA A 17 8.83 -16.08 -14.39
C ALA A 17 7.47 -15.92 -13.67
N LEU A 18 7.00 -14.68 -13.42
CA LEU A 18 5.71 -14.45 -12.75
C LEU A 18 4.52 -14.30 -13.72
N LEU A 19 4.74 -14.08 -15.02
CA LEU A 19 3.66 -13.93 -16.01
C LEU A 19 3.24 -15.24 -16.72
N ALA A 20 3.95 -16.35 -16.52
CA ALA A 20 3.63 -17.64 -17.17
C ALA A 20 2.64 -18.52 -16.38
N GLY A 21 2.15 -18.07 -15.21
CA GLY A 21 1.17 -18.82 -14.40
C GLY A 21 -0.31 -18.52 -14.71
N VAL A 22 -0.61 -17.62 -15.66
CA VAL A 22 -1.96 -17.02 -15.80
C VAL A 22 -2.70 -17.43 -17.08
N SER A 23 -2.20 -18.37 -17.87
CA SER A 23 -2.87 -18.76 -19.13
C SER A 23 -2.79 -20.25 -19.45
N LEU A 24 -3.45 -21.08 -18.65
CA LEU A 24 -3.92 -22.40 -19.12
C LEU A 24 -5.07 -22.98 -18.29
N ILE A 25 -6.23 -22.29 -18.25
CA ILE A 25 -7.51 -22.95 -17.96
C ILE A 25 -8.57 -22.37 -18.92
N ALA A 26 -8.44 -22.71 -20.20
CA ALA A 26 -9.54 -22.60 -21.14
C ALA A 26 -9.56 -23.87 -22.00
N ALA A 27 -10.74 -24.49 -22.08
CA ALA A 27 -11.11 -25.58 -22.96
C ALA A 27 -10.45 -26.96 -22.70
N GLN A 28 -11.08 -27.74 -21.82
CA GLN A 28 -11.59 -29.03 -22.27
C GLN A 28 -13.06 -29.15 -21.86
N GLU A 29 -13.95 -28.91 -22.82
CA GLU A 29 -15.33 -29.34 -22.73
C GLU A 29 -15.36 -30.86 -22.82
N LYS A 30 -15.63 -31.52 -21.70
CA LYS A 30 -16.26 -32.85 -21.73
C LYS A 30 -17.64 -32.71 -21.11
N VAL A 31 -18.62 -32.49 -21.99
CA VAL A 31 -20.02 -32.78 -21.73
C VAL A 31 -20.16 -34.29 -21.82
N TYR A 32 -20.43 -35.00 -20.72
CA TYR A 32 -21.11 -36.30 -20.74
C TYR A 32 -21.63 -36.70 -19.36
N ALA A 33 -22.94 -36.97 -19.34
CA ALA A 33 -23.65 -38.06 -18.66
C ALA A 33 -24.91 -37.54 -17.93
N GLN A 34 -26.07 -37.79 -18.54
CA GLN A 34 -27.31 -37.99 -17.78
C GLN A 34 -27.11 -39.28 -16.97
N SER A 35 -26.89 -39.16 -15.67
CA SER A 35 -27.02 -40.29 -14.75
C SER A 35 -27.79 -39.83 -13.53
N LEU A 36 -29.04 -40.30 -13.44
CA LEU A 36 -29.87 -40.27 -12.25
C LEU A 36 -29.18 -41.13 -11.17
N GLY A 37 -28.48 -40.51 -10.24
CA GLY A 37 -27.94 -41.18 -9.07
C GLY A 37 -27.02 -40.27 -8.27
N ASN A 38 -27.34 -40.09 -6.97
CA ASN A 38 -26.59 -39.36 -5.93
C ASN A 38 -26.96 -37.89 -5.66
N CYS A 39 -27.79 -37.27 -6.51
CA CYS A 39 -28.46 -36.00 -6.18
C CYS A 39 -29.91 -36.31 -5.80
N LYS A 40 -30.19 -36.33 -4.50
CA LYS A 40 -31.54 -36.49 -3.99
C LYS A 40 -32.11 -35.09 -3.79
N GLY A 41 -33.16 -34.74 -4.54
CA GLY A 41 -34.08 -33.73 -4.03
C GLY A 41 -34.70 -34.31 -2.77
N ASP A 42 -34.03 -34.16 -1.63
CA ASP A 42 -34.49 -34.70 -0.37
C ASP A 42 -35.59 -33.74 0.10
N VAL A 43 -36.82 -34.02 -0.32
CA VAL A 43 -38.08 -34.13 0.44
C VAL A 43 -39.24 -33.82 -0.53
N ASP A 44 -39.97 -34.88 -0.87
CA ASP A 44 -41.25 -34.92 -1.61
C ASP A 44 -41.18 -34.84 -3.14
N THR A 45 -41.84 -35.77 -3.83
CA THR A 45 -41.89 -35.87 -5.31
C THR A 45 -42.85 -34.86 -5.95
N GLY A 46 -42.92 -33.65 -5.39
CA GLY A 46 -43.74 -32.55 -5.88
C GLY A 46 -43.22 -32.01 -7.22
N SER A 47 -44.08 -31.92 -8.22
CA SER A 47 -43.76 -31.49 -9.60
C SER A 47 -43.34 -30.02 -9.75
N ASP A 48 -43.08 -29.27 -8.69
CA ASP A 48 -42.97 -27.80 -8.74
C ASP A 48 -41.53 -27.28 -8.94
N GLY A 49 -40.48 -28.10 -8.79
CA GLY A 49 -39.11 -27.68 -9.11
C GLY A 49 -38.55 -26.59 -8.19
N GLU A 50 -39.21 -26.33 -7.05
CA GLU A 50 -38.86 -25.29 -6.09
C GLU A 50 -38.00 -25.77 -4.90
N GLN A 51 -37.72 -27.07 -4.85
CA GLN A 51 -37.03 -27.71 -3.73
C GLN A 51 -35.50 -27.52 -3.75
N PRO A 52 -34.85 -27.51 -2.57
CA PRO A 52 -33.40 -27.56 -2.44
C PRO A 52 -32.75 -28.73 -3.20
N ILE A 53 -31.58 -28.47 -3.76
CA ILE A 53 -30.76 -29.47 -4.45
C ILE A 53 -29.71 -29.95 -3.47
N VAL A 54 -29.84 -31.18 -2.97
CA VAL A 54 -28.86 -31.80 -2.07
C VAL A 54 -28.22 -33.00 -2.75
N CYS A 55 -26.90 -32.99 -2.88
CA CYS A 55 -26.15 -34.09 -3.46
C CYS A 55 -25.15 -34.62 -2.43
N GLY A 56 -25.20 -35.93 -2.18
CA GLY A 56 -24.37 -36.57 -1.17
C GLY A 56 -23.83 -37.90 -1.67
N GLY A 57 -22.51 -38.07 -1.62
CA GLY A 57 -21.82 -39.31 -2.02
C GLY A 57 -22.01 -40.51 -1.08
N SER A 58 -23.00 -40.50 -0.19
CA SER A 58 -23.19 -41.54 0.84
C SER A 58 -23.81 -42.84 0.33
N ASP A 59 -24.42 -42.84 -0.85
CA ASP A 59 -24.91 -44.07 -1.46
C ASP A 59 -23.74 -44.75 -2.19
N ARG A 60 -23.11 -45.68 -1.48
CA ARG A 60 -21.95 -46.51 -1.87
C ARG A 60 -22.20 -47.34 -3.14
N LEU A 61 -22.28 -46.70 -4.29
CA LEU A 61 -22.22 -47.34 -5.60
C LEU A 61 -21.09 -46.70 -6.42
N GLY A 62 -19.85 -46.95 -6.00
CA GLY A 62 -18.65 -47.17 -6.83
C GLY A 62 -18.33 -46.29 -8.05
N GLY A 63 -18.97 -45.15 -8.28
CA GLY A 63 -18.75 -44.33 -9.46
C GLY A 63 -18.80 -42.86 -9.12
N GLY A 64 -17.66 -42.17 -9.25
CA GLY A 64 -17.62 -40.71 -9.29
C GLY A 64 -18.43 -40.22 -10.50
N GLY A 65 -19.69 -39.90 -10.26
CA GLY A 65 -20.63 -39.46 -11.28
C GLY A 65 -20.71 -37.94 -11.32
N SER A 66 -20.42 -37.36 -12.49
CA SER A 66 -20.76 -35.96 -12.75
C SER A 66 -22.27 -35.84 -13.03
N VAL A 67 -22.98 -35.02 -12.26
CA VAL A 67 -24.43 -34.80 -12.46
C VAL A 67 -24.64 -33.50 -13.25
N SER A 68 -25.41 -33.58 -14.34
CA SER A 68 -25.79 -32.40 -15.13
C SER A 68 -27.27 -32.08 -14.95
N VAL A 69 -27.59 -30.84 -14.57
CA VAL A 69 -28.98 -30.34 -14.47
C VAL A 69 -29.20 -29.33 -15.60
N SER A 70 -30.01 -29.69 -16.60
CA SER A 70 -30.25 -28.85 -17.79
C SER A 70 -31.32 -27.78 -17.59
N ASP A 71 -32.31 -28.04 -16.74
CA ASP A 71 -33.50 -27.21 -16.63
C ASP A 71 -33.30 -26.10 -15.59
N GLY A 72 -33.92 -24.93 -15.84
CA GLY A 72 -33.91 -23.82 -14.89
C GLY A 72 -34.67 -24.17 -13.60
N ARG A 73 -34.24 -23.61 -12.47
CA ARG A 73 -34.86 -23.85 -11.15
C ARG A 73 -35.02 -22.55 -10.39
N THR A 74 -36.11 -22.42 -9.66
CA THR A 74 -36.38 -21.28 -8.78
C THR A 74 -36.65 -21.79 -7.38
N ILE A 75 -35.80 -21.45 -6.41
CA ILE A 75 -35.87 -21.93 -5.03
C ILE A 75 -36.12 -20.73 -4.11
N ASP A 76 -37.21 -20.79 -3.35
CA ASP A 76 -37.53 -19.82 -2.29
C ASP A 76 -37.12 -20.42 -0.93
N MET A 77 -36.04 -19.93 -0.32
CA MET A 77 -35.51 -20.58 0.88
C MET A 77 -36.39 -20.37 2.11
N ASP A 78 -37.33 -19.41 2.10
CA ASP A 78 -38.28 -19.24 3.20
C ASP A 78 -39.26 -20.42 3.31
N LYS A 79 -39.45 -21.19 2.23
CA LYS A 79 -40.22 -22.44 2.25
C LYS A 79 -39.43 -23.61 2.86
N TYR A 80 -38.10 -23.49 2.94
CA TYR A 80 -37.19 -24.55 3.36
C TYR A 80 -36.18 -24.06 4.42
N PRO A 81 -36.66 -23.61 5.60
CA PRO A 81 -35.79 -23.09 6.64
C PRO A 81 -34.80 -24.15 7.12
N GLY A 82 -33.55 -23.74 7.35
CA GLY A 82 -32.47 -24.60 7.81
C GLY A 82 -31.65 -25.25 6.69
N TRP A 83 -32.02 -25.07 5.42
CA TRP A 83 -31.37 -25.74 4.28
C TRP A 83 -30.79 -24.75 3.26
N PRO A 84 -29.57 -24.98 2.75
CA PRO A 84 -29.09 -24.31 1.56
C PRO A 84 -29.97 -24.62 0.34
N ALA A 85 -30.10 -23.69 -0.61
CA ALA A 85 -30.79 -23.96 -1.86
C ALA A 85 -30.02 -25.00 -2.72
N VAL A 86 -28.69 -24.99 -2.65
CA VAL A 86 -27.82 -26.03 -3.22
C VAL A 86 -26.81 -26.46 -2.18
N GLU A 87 -26.75 -27.76 -1.88
CA GLU A 87 -25.77 -28.35 -0.99
C GLU A 87 -25.07 -29.54 -1.66
N VAL A 88 -23.74 -29.49 -1.73
CA VAL A 88 -22.91 -30.54 -2.33
C VAL A 88 -21.98 -31.14 -1.29
N ARG A 89 -22.11 -32.44 -1.06
CA ARG A 89 -21.34 -33.22 -0.08
C ARG A 89 -20.59 -34.37 -0.77
N GLY A 90 -19.37 -34.63 -0.30
CA GLY A 90 -18.53 -35.76 -0.73
C GLY A 90 -17.50 -35.39 -1.79
N GLY A 91 -16.30 -35.94 -1.66
CA GLY A 91 -15.12 -35.53 -2.43
C GLY A 91 -15.10 -35.90 -3.92
N ASP A 92 -16.02 -36.76 -4.37
CA ASP A 92 -16.15 -37.17 -5.77
C ASP A 92 -17.41 -36.60 -6.45
N THR A 93 -18.15 -35.72 -5.76
CA THR A 93 -19.42 -35.18 -6.26
C THR A 93 -19.17 -33.91 -7.07
N ASN A 94 -19.27 -33.99 -8.40
CA ASN A 94 -19.17 -32.84 -9.29
C ASN A 94 -20.50 -32.58 -10.00
N ILE A 95 -21.04 -31.36 -9.87
CA ILE A 95 -22.32 -30.98 -10.46
C ILE A 95 -22.13 -29.84 -11.44
N THR A 96 -22.76 -29.95 -12.61
CA THR A 96 -22.86 -28.84 -13.58
C THR A 96 -24.32 -28.51 -13.82
N MET A 97 -24.73 -27.28 -13.52
CA MET A 97 -26.06 -26.77 -13.87
C MET A 97 -25.96 -25.96 -15.15
N GLY A 98 -26.54 -26.49 -16.23
CA GLY A 98 -26.66 -25.80 -17.51
C GLY A 98 -27.80 -24.79 -17.55
N GLY A 99 -28.87 -25.03 -16.77
CA GLY A 99 -29.99 -24.11 -16.62
C GLY A 99 -29.73 -22.99 -15.61
N MET A 100 -30.56 -21.94 -15.64
CA MET A 100 -30.51 -20.84 -14.69
C MET A 100 -30.97 -21.29 -13.30
N LEU A 101 -30.15 -21.04 -12.29
CA LEU A 101 -30.53 -21.17 -10.88
C LEU A 101 -31.00 -19.81 -10.33
N ARG A 102 -32.25 -19.71 -9.89
CA ARG A 102 -32.77 -18.55 -9.15
C ARG A 102 -32.99 -18.93 -7.69
N VAL A 103 -32.38 -18.19 -6.77
CA VAL A 103 -32.57 -18.35 -5.32
C VAL A 103 -33.06 -17.05 -4.73
N MET A 104 -34.15 -17.10 -3.96
CA MET A 104 -34.75 -15.92 -3.35
C MET A 104 -35.05 -16.15 -1.88
N ASN A 105 -34.87 -15.07 -1.11
CA ASN A 105 -35.15 -14.99 0.32
C ASN A 105 -34.36 -15.98 1.18
N SER A 106 -34.18 -15.64 2.45
CA SER A 106 -33.73 -16.56 3.50
C SER A 106 -33.94 -15.85 4.84
N SER A 107 -34.86 -16.40 5.62
CA SER A 107 -35.16 -15.97 6.99
C SER A 107 -34.11 -16.42 8.01
N ASP A 108 -33.25 -17.38 7.65
CA ASP A 108 -32.18 -17.90 8.50
C ASP A 108 -30.78 -17.42 8.07
N ASN A 109 -29.73 -18.03 8.62
CA ASN A 109 -28.32 -17.74 8.30
C ASN A 109 -27.70 -18.75 7.32
N GLN A 110 -28.51 -19.53 6.62
CA GLN A 110 -27.99 -20.51 5.68
C GLN A 110 -27.51 -19.85 4.39
N PRO A 111 -26.47 -20.41 3.75
CA PRO A 111 -26.04 -19.96 2.44
C PRO A 111 -26.98 -20.44 1.35
N ALA A 112 -27.12 -19.67 0.28
CA ALA A 112 -27.82 -20.12 -0.92
C ALA A 112 -27.12 -21.33 -1.53
N ILE A 113 -25.78 -21.29 -1.61
CA ILE A 113 -24.95 -22.36 -2.18
C ILE A 113 -23.91 -22.78 -1.15
N LYS A 114 -23.84 -24.08 -0.85
CA LYS A 114 -22.85 -24.68 0.04
C LYS A 114 -22.17 -25.87 -0.60
N VAL A 115 -20.84 -25.84 -0.66
CA VAL A 115 -20.05 -26.97 -1.18
C VAL A 115 -19.01 -27.34 -0.13
N HIS A 116 -19.06 -28.60 0.30
CA HIS A 116 -18.17 -29.18 1.31
C HIS A 116 -16.94 -29.83 0.66
N ASP A 117 -16.04 -30.34 1.49
CA ASP A 117 -14.71 -30.82 1.12
C ASP A 117 -14.71 -31.78 -0.07
N GLY A 118 -13.89 -31.44 -1.06
CA GLY A 118 -13.72 -32.13 -2.34
C GLY A 118 -14.92 -32.07 -3.31
N GLY A 119 -16.09 -31.56 -2.90
CA GLY A 119 -17.24 -31.38 -3.79
C GLY A 119 -17.00 -30.27 -4.82
N GLY A 120 -17.60 -30.40 -6.01
CA GLY A 120 -17.52 -29.43 -7.10
C GLY A 120 -18.89 -29.00 -7.62
N LEU A 121 -19.07 -27.70 -7.84
CA LEU A 121 -20.27 -27.12 -8.43
C LEU A 121 -19.92 -26.10 -9.51
N LYS A 122 -20.47 -26.27 -10.70
CA LYS A 122 -20.39 -25.32 -11.81
C LYS A 122 -21.80 -24.86 -12.19
N LEU A 123 -22.04 -23.56 -12.08
CA LEU A 123 -23.30 -22.92 -12.47
C LEU A 123 -23.06 -22.09 -13.73
N MET A 124 -23.80 -22.37 -14.81
CA MET A 124 -23.71 -21.55 -16.01
C MET A 124 -24.37 -20.18 -15.81
N ASP A 125 -25.47 -20.13 -15.06
CA ASP A 125 -26.16 -18.89 -14.70
C ASP A 125 -26.80 -19.03 -13.31
N ALA A 126 -26.56 -18.04 -12.44
CA ALA A 126 -27.15 -18.02 -11.10
C ALA A 126 -27.60 -16.60 -10.70
N THR A 127 -28.86 -16.46 -10.29
CA THR A 127 -29.41 -15.25 -9.68
C THR A 127 -29.79 -15.54 -8.24
N VAL A 128 -29.06 -14.99 -7.28
CA VAL A 128 -29.32 -15.13 -5.84
C VAL A 128 -29.70 -13.76 -5.29
N THR A 129 -30.80 -13.65 -4.56
CA THR A 129 -31.26 -12.37 -3.99
C THR A 129 -31.83 -12.52 -2.59
N ASN A 130 -31.57 -11.54 -1.73
CA ASN A 130 -32.14 -11.44 -0.39
C ASN A 130 -31.78 -12.61 0.55
N VAL A 131 -30.54 -13.11 0.46
CA VAL A 131 -30.04 -14.21 1.31
C VAL A 131 -29.01 -13.72 2.33
N SER A 132 -28.78 -14.49 3.40
CA SER A 132 -27.74 -14.19 4.39
C SER A 132 -26.33 -14.41 3.85
N LYS A 133 -26.12 -15.55 3.18
CA LYS A 133 -24.85 -15.87 2.54
C LYS A 133 -25.09 -16.32 1.10
N GLY A 134 -24.29 -15.83 0.16
CA GLY A 134 -24.40 -16.24 -1.24
C GLY A 134 -23.82 -17.64 -1.45
N ILE A 135 -22.50 -17.73 -1.42
CA ILE A 135 -21.72 -18.95 -1.66
C ILE A 135 -20.83 -19.23 -0.45
N VAL A 136 -20.83 -20.48 0.02
CA VAL A 136 -19.89 -21.00 1.01
C VAL A 136 -19.16 -22.20 0.41
N ALA A 137 -17.84 -22.09 0.25
CA ALA A 137 -16.97 -23.20 -0.13
C ALA A 137 -16.09 -23.61 1.06
N ASP A 138 -16.38 -24.77 1.63
CA ASP A 138 -15.73 -25.34 2.81
C ASP A 138 -14.89 -26.55 2.37
N GLY A 139 -13.67 -26.30 1.88
CA GLY A 139 -12.86 -27.31 1.17
C GLY A 139 -13.35 -27.69 -0.23
N GLY A 140 -14.52 -27.20 -0.64
CA GLY A 140 -15.13 -27.46 -1.95
C GLY A 140 -14.79 -26.44 -3.04
N PHE A 141 -15.30 -26.68 -4.25
CA PHE A 141 -15.06 -25.87 -5.45
C PHE A 141 -16.38 -25.34 -6.04
N VAL A 142 -16.48 -24.03 -6.25
CA VAL A 142 -17.64 -23.40 -6.91
C VAL A 142 -17.17 -22.54 -8.08
N THR A 143 -17.78 -22.72 -9.25
CA THR A 143 -17.63 -21.83 -10.41
C THR A 143 -18.97 -21.30 -10.84
N VAL A 144 -19.10 -19.98 -10.99
CA VAL A 144 -20.30 -19.35 -11.54
C VAL A 144 -19.93 -18.52 -12.77
N VAL A 145 -20.52 -18.86 -13.91
CA VAL A 145 -20.16 -18.28 -15.20
C VAL A 145 -20.90 -16.96 -15.44
N ALA A 146 -22.19 -16.90 -15.16
CA ALA A 146 -23.01 -15.69 -15.35
C ALA A 146 -24.03 -15.50 -14.22
N GLY A 147 -24.67 -14.33 -14.21
CA GLY A 147 -25.74 -13.98 -13.28
C GLY A 147 -25.33 -12.95 -12.22
N SER A 148 -26.04 -12.96 -11.09
CA SER A 148 -25.86 -11.98 -10.01
C SER A 148 -26.10 -12.61 -8.63
N ILE A 149 -25.37 -12.13 -7.63
CA ILE A 149 -25.51 -12.60 -6.24
C ILE A 149 -25.71 -11.39 -5.33
N GLY A 150 -26.84 -11.35 -4.65
CA GLY A 150 -27.27 -10.30 -3.75
C GLY A 150 -27.53 -10.84 -2.36
N VAL A 151 -26.92 -10.23 -1.34
CA VAL A 151 -27.14 -10.57 0.08
C VAL A 151 -27.87 -9.46 0.83
N LYS A 152 -28.52 -9.81 1.94
CA LYS A 152 -29.15 -8.84 2.85
C LYS A 152 -28.12 -8.19 3.79
N ALA A 153 -28.56 -7.21 4.58
CA ALA A 153 -27.69 -6.54 5.57
C ALA A 153 -27.01 -7.55 6.52
N ASN A 154 -25.76 -7.27 6.90
CA ASN A 154 -24.88 -8.19 7.63
C ASN A 154 -24.53 -9.50 6.89
N GLY A 155 -24.86 -9.60 5.60
CA GLY A 155 -24.62 -10.80 4.80
C GLY A 155 -23.21 -10.88 4.20
N VAL A 156 -22.84 -12.09 3.77
CA VAL A 156 -21.55 -12.40 3.12
C VAL A 156 -21.79 -12.98 1.74
N VAL A 157 -21.27 -12.36 0.69
CA VAL A 157 -21.54 -12.85 -0.67
C VAL A 157 -20.77 -14.14 -0.93
N VAL A 158 -19.47 -14.14 -0.68
CA VAL A 158 -18.60 -15.31 -0.86
C VAL A 158 -17.84 -15.58 0.42
N GLU A 159 -17.97 -16.79 0.94
CA GLU A 159 -17.16 -17.30 2.05
C GLU A 159 -16.35 -18.51 1.57
N VAL A 160 -15.04 -18.48 1.79
CA VAL A 160 -14.16 -19.62 1.56
C VAL A 160 -13.38 -19.95 2.82
N LYS A 161 -13.24 -21.24 3.10
CA LYS A 161 -12.46 -21.76 4.23
C LYS A 161 -11.98 -23.18 3.95
N ASN A 162 -11.06 -23.68 4.77
CA ASN A 162 -10.48 -25.01 4.67
C ASN A 162 -9.92 -25.32 3.27
N GLY A 163 -9.33 -24.32 2.60
CA GLY A 163 -8.78 -24.47 1.26
C GLY A 163 -9.82 -24.44 0.13
N GLY A 164 -11.08 -24.14 0.43
CA GLY A 164 -12.15 -24.00 -0.55
C GLY A 164 -11.84 -22.96 -1.63
N LYS A 165 -12.45 -23.14 -2.81
CA LYS A 165 -12.22 -22.30 -3.98
C LYS A 165 -13.53 -21.82 -4.61
N VAL A 166 -13.60 -20.51 -4.88
CA VAL A 166 -14.71 -19.90 -5.62
C VAL A 166 -14.17 -19.15 -6.84
N THR A 167 -14.79 -19.33 -8.00
CA THR A 167 -14.47 -18.62 -9.24
C THR A 167 -15.74 -17.98 -9.80
N LEU A 168 -15.73 -16.66 -9.95
CA LEU A 168 -16.82 -15.87 -10.51
C LEU A 168 -16.38 -15.25 -11.85
N MET A 169 -17.12 -15.53 -12.92
CA MET A 169 -16.83 -15.02 -14.27
C MET A 169 -17.92 -14.08 -14.79
N MET A 170 -18.61 -13.40 -13.88
CA MET A 170 -19.78 -12.56 -14.13
C MET A 170 -19.38 -11.19 -14.73
N LYS A 171 -18.83 -11.17 -15.94
CA LYS A 171 -18.30 -9.95 -16.57
C LYS A 171 -19.34 -8.83 -16.64
N GLY A 172 -19.02 -7.69 -16.01
CA GLY A 172 -19.87 -6.50 -16.00
C GLY A 172 -21.17 -6.62 -15.20
N GLN A 173 -21.51 -7.83 -14.72
CA GLN A 173 -22.58 -8.04 -13.76
C GLN A 173 -22.03 -8.00 -12.34
N GLY A 174 -22.90 -7.56 -11.43
CA GLY A 174 -22.52 -7.20 -10.08
C GLY A 174 -22.98 -8.21 -9.05
N VAL A 175 -22.10 -8.47 -8.11
CA VAL A 175 -22.47 -8.83 -6.76
C VAL A 175 -22.97 -7.58 -6.02
N ARG A 176 -24.06 -7.73 -5.27
CA ARG A 176 -24.61 -6.68 -4.40
C ARG A 176 -24.54 -7.11 -2.93
N GLY A 177 -23.87 -6.31 -2.12
CA GLY A 177 -23.95 -6.40 -0.67
C GLY A 177 -25.28 -5.85 -0.14
N GLY A 178 -25.54 -6.10 1.14
CA GLY A 178 -26.78 -5.67 1.81
C GLY A 178 -26.79 -4.23 2.33
N GLU A 179 -26.02 -3.33 1.73
CA GLU A 179 -25.84 -1.90 2.07
C GLU A 179 -25.25 -1.58 3.45
N SER A 180 -25.54 -2.38 4.48
CA SER A 180 -25.05 -2.21 5.85
C SER A 180 -24.34 -3.46 6.37
N ASN A 181 -23.12 -3.28 6.90
CA ASN A 181 -22.28 -4.31 7.52
C ASN A 181 -22.07 -5.57 6.66
N SER A 182 -22.20 -5.45 5.35
CA SER A 182 -22.07 -6.57 4.43
C SER A 182 -20.61 -6.76 4.02
N THR A 183 -20.24 -8.02 3.81
CA THR A 183 -18.91 -8.41 3.34
C THR A 183 -19.01 -8.99 1.94
N GLY A 184 -18.17 -8.52 1.01
CA GLY A 184 -18.07 -9.09 -0.33
C GLY A 184 -17.48 -10.49 -0.27
N ILE A 185 -16.22 -10.57 0.12
CA ILE A 185 -15.46 -11.83 0.21
C ILE A 185 -14.97 -12.02 1.64
N GLU A 186 -15.22 -13.20 2.20
CA GLU A 186 -14.68 -13.63 3.47
C GLU A 186 -13.82 -14.88 3.27
N VAL A 187 -12.58 -14.84 3.76
CA VAL A 187 -11.66 -15.98 3.80
C VAL A 187 -11.41 -16.32 5.25
N GLY A 188 -11.80 -17.53 5.67
CA GLY A 188 -11.70 -18.00 7.04
C GLY A 188 -10.54 -18.96 7.30
N ASP A 189 -10.69 -19.75 8.38
CA ASP A 189 -9.71 -20.74 8.81
C ASP A 189 -9.30 -21.70 7.70
N GLY A 190 -8.04 -22.12 7.70
CA GLY A 190 -7.48 -22.96 6.64
C GLY A 190 -7.25 -22.24 5.30
N GLY A 191 -7.64 -20.95 5.18
CA GLY A 191 -7.47 -20.17 3.97
C GLY A 191 -8.43 -20.59 2.85
N GLY A 192 -8.09 -20.21 1.62
CA GLY A 192 -8.96 -20.46 0.46
C GLY A 192 -8.58 -19.58 -0.73
N THR A 193 -9.19 -19.88 -1.87
CA THR A 193 -8.93 -19.15 -3.12
C THR A 193 -10.21 -18.54 -3.68
N VAL A 194 -10.19 -17.25 -4.00
CA VAL A 194 -11.26 -16.58 -4.75
C VAL A 194 -10.67 -16.01 -6.04
N VAL A 195 -11.32 -16.29 -7.17
CA VAL A 195 -10.94 -15.76 -8.48
C VAL A 195 -12.11 -15.00 -9.07
N LEU A 196 -11.88 -13.75 -9.44
CA LEU A 196 -12.82 -12.89 -10.15
C LEU A 196 -12.30 -12.66 -11.57
N ASP A 197 -13.11 -12.98 -12.56
CA ASP A 197 -12.89 -12.63 -13.97
C ASP A 197 -13.93 -11.57 -14.37
N GLY A 198 -13.57 -10.30 -14.14
CA GLY A 198 -14.41 -9.13 -14.48
C GLY A 198 -15.68 -8.98 -13.63
N THR A 199 -15.75 -9.65 -12.48
CA THR A 199 -16.90 -9.57 -11.55
C THR A 199 -16.77 -8.33 -10.65
N ASN A 200 -17.86 -7.57 -10.50
CA ASN A 200 -17.89 -6.36 -9.70
C ASN A 200 -18.65 -6.54 -8.39
N PHE A 201 -18.19 -5.96 -7.29
CA PHE A 201 -18.90 -5.92 -6.01
C PHE A 201 -19.33 -4.49 -5.72
N THR A 202 -20.59 -4.32 -5.32
CA THR A 202 -21.17 -3.02 -4.95
C THR A 202 -21.94 -3.14 -3.64
N GLN A 203 -22.17 -2.01 -2.96
CA GLN A 203 -22.94 -1.95 -1.71
C GLN A 203 -22.38 -2.85 -0.58
N VAL A 204 -21.05 -2.99 -0.53
CA VAL A 204 -20.35 -3.70 0.55
C VAL A 204 -19.73 -2.70 1.54
N THR A 205 -19.75 -3.05 2.83
CA THR A 205 -19.03 -2.30 3.87
C THR A 205 -17.61 -2.81 4.02
N THR A 206 -17.39 -4.12 3.88
CA THR A 206 -16.06 -4.73 3.77
C THR A 206 -15.92 -5.41 2.42
N GLY A 207 -14.92 -5.02 1.63
CA GLY A 207 -14.65 -5.66 0.35
C GLY A 207 -14.19 -7.10 0.51
N ILE A 208 -13.04 -7.27 1.15
CA ILE A 208 -12.38 -8.55 1.43
C ILE A 208 -12.03 -8.61 2.92
N MET A 209 -12.48 -9.64 3.62
CA MET A 209 -12.13 -9.92 5.00
C MET A 209 -11.36 -11.24 5.05
N ILE A 210 -10.12 -11.20 5.55
CA ILE A 210 -9.32 -12.39 5.80
C ILE A 210 -9.14 -12.57 7.30
N LYS A 211 -9.61 -13.71 7.81
CA LYS A 211 -9.54 -14.11 9.20
C LYS A 211 -9.06 -15.56 9.32
N GLY A 212 -8.63 -15.93 10.52
CA GLY A 212 -8.27 -17.30 10.85
C GLY A 212 -6.78 -17.49 11.12
N ASN A 213 -6.44 -18.65 11.68
CA ASN A 213 -5.10 -18.94 12.20
C ASN A 213 -4.28 -19.76 11.20
N GLY A 214 -3.11 -19.25 10.81
CA GLY A 214 -2.09 -20.01 10.04
C GLY A 214 -2.45 -20.40 8.59
N GLY A 215 -3.60 -19.98 8.06
CA GLY A 215 -4.02 -20.27 6.68
C GLY A 215 -3.38 -19.36 5.62
N LYS A 216 -3.35 -19.82 4.36
CA LYS A 216 -2.96 -19.01 3.20
C LYS A 216 -4.19 -18.66 2.37
N ALA A 217 -4.50 -17.37 2.29
CA ALA A 217 -5.59 -16.85 1.47
C ALA A 217 -5.07 -16.32 0.12
N SER A 218 -5.81 -16.54 -0.95
CA SER A 218 -5.52 -15.93 -2.26
C SER A 218 -6.80 -15.36 -2.87
N VAL A 219 -6.79 -14.07 -3.19
CA VAL A 219 -7.88 -13.41 -3.92
C VAL A 219 -7.31 -12.80 -5.19
N ASN A 220 -7.63 -13.37 -6.34
CA ASN A 220 -7.29 -12.80 -7.63
C ASN A 220 -8.50 -12.04 -8.17
N MET A 221 -8.42 -10.71 -8.20
CA MET A 221 -9.51 -9.87 -8.66
C MET A 221 -9.52 -9.69 -10.19
N GLY A 222 -8.42 -9.99 -10.90
CA GLY A 222 -8.32 -9.73 -12.33
C GLY A 222 -8.65 -8.28 -12.68
N GLU A 223 -9.65 -8.07 -13.53
CA GLU A 223 -10.21 -6.74 -13.88
C GLU A 223 -11.40 -6.32 -12.98
N GLY A 224 -11.72 -7.13 -11.97
CA GLY A 224 -12.84 -6.91 -11.06
C GLY A 224 -12.70 -5.64 -10.21
N LYS A 225 -13.84 -5.06 -9.86
CA LYS A 225 -13.92 -3.83 -9.08
C LYS A 225 -14.76 -4.04 -7.82
N ILE A 226 -14.30 -3.58 -6.67
CA ILE A 226 -15.06 -3.59 -5.41
C ILE A 226 -15.33 -2.14 -5.00
N THR A 227 -16.61 -1.77 -4.87
CA THR A 227 -17.04 -0.45 -4.41
C THR A 227 -17.50 -0.54 -2.96
N VAL A 228 -16.80 0.18 -2.10
CA VAL A 228 -16.99 0.17 -0.65
C VAL A 228 -17.75 1.41 -0.21
N GLY A 229 -18.77 1.19 0.61
CA GLY A 229 -19.60 2.26 1.18
C GLY A 229 -18.85 3.16 2.17
N SER A 230 -19.51 4.22 2.62
CA SER A 230 -18.98 5.14 3.63
C SER A 230 -18.61 4.44 4.93
N SER A 231 -17.48 4.84 5.53
CA SER A 231 -16.91 4.23 6.75
C SER A 231 -16.51 2.76 6.57
N GLY A 232 -16.45 2.29 5.33
CA GLY A 232 -16.10 0.91 5.00
C GLY A 232 -14.60 0.66 4.87
N ARG A 233 -14.27 -0.59 4.58
CA ARG A 233 -12.90 -1.10 4.44
C ARG A 233 -12.79 -1.89 3.15
N GLY A 234 -11.75 -1.63 2.36
CA GLY A 234 -11.46 -2.41 1.16
C GLY A 234 -11.05 -3.83 1.51
N ILE A 235 -9.90 -3.96 2.17
CA ILE A 235 -9.31 -5.23 2.59
C ILE A 235 -9.03 -5.17 4.08
N VAL A 236 -9.38 -6.23 4.80
CA VAL A 236 -9.13 -6.35 6.24
C VAL A 236 -8.42 -7.67 6.50
N MET A 237 -7.23 -7.61 7.10
CA MET A 237 -6.45 -8.77 7.52
C MET A 237 -6.37 -8.84 9.05
N GLN A 238 -6.91 -9.92 9.62
CA GLN A 238 -6.96 -10.20 11.07
C GLN A 238 -6.41 -11.58 11.43
N GLY A 239 -5.82 -12.30 10.48
CA GLY A 239 -5.29 -13.62 10.75
C GLY A 239 -4.09 -13.57 11.72
N GLN A 240 -4.09 -14.41 12.75
CA GLN A 240 -3.02 -14.45 13.74
C GLN A 240 -1.90 -15.42 13.35
N GLY A 241 -0.73 -15.26 13.99
CA GLY A 241 0.43 -16.14 13.78
C GLY A 241 0.96 -16.06 12.35
N GLU A 242 1.10 -17.21 11.69
CA GLU A 242 1.65 -17.33 10.33
C GLU A 242 0.62 -17.09 9.22
N ALA A 243 -0.58 -16.59 9.55
CA ALA A 243 -1.61 -16.31 8.56
C ALA A 243 -1.10 -15.32 7.50
N SER A 244 -1.30 -15.65 6.23
CA SER A 244 -0.88 -14.82 5.11
C SER A 244 -1.95 -14.77 4.02
N ALA A 245 -2.03 -13.63 3.35
CA ALA A 245 -2.99 -13.40 2.28
C ALA A 245 -2.34 -12.68 1.11
N THR A 246 -2.67 -13.10 -0.11
CA THR A 246 -2.29 -12.39 -1.33
C THR A 246 -3.54 -11.91 -2.06
N VAL A 247 -3.63 -10.60 -2.30
CA VAL A 247 -4.67 -10.01 -3.15
C VAL A 247 -4.00 -9.45 -4.40
N MET A 248 -4.52 -9.83 -5.58
CA MET A 248 -3.90 -9.51 -6.87
C MET A 248 -4.88 -8.84 -7.82
N GLY A 249 -4.43 -7.79 -8.48
CA GLY A 249 -5.17 -7.07 -9.52
C GLY A 249 -6.40 -6.32 -8.98
N GLY A 250 -7.21 -5.85 -9.92
CA GLY A 250 -8.47 -5.17 -9.66
C GLY A 250 -8.35 -3.76 -9.06
N GLU A 251 -9.52 -3.20 -8.77
CA GLU A 251 -9.63 -1.87 -8.17
C GLU A 251 -10.61 -1.90 -6.98
N ILE A 252 -10.21 -1.25 -5.89
CA ILE A 252 -11.07 -0.95 -4.75
C ILE A 252 -11.38 0.54 -4.74
N VAL A 253 -12.67 0.89 -4.77
CA VAL A 253 -13.14 2.27 -4.83
C VAL A 253 -13.92 2.61 -3.57
N GLY A 254 -13.43 3.61 -2.85
CA GLY A 254 -14.07 4.14 -1.66
C GLY A 254 -15.15 5.18 -1.97
N SER A 255 -16.02 5.38 -0.98
CA SER A 255 -16.95 6.52 -0.92
C SER A 255 -16.92 7.10 0.50
N GLY A 256 -16.71 8.42 0.65
CA GLY A 256 -16.58 9.04 1.97
C GLY A 256 -15.31 8.63 2.73
N SER A 257 -15.44 8.24 4.00
CA SER A 257 -14.31 7.85 4.84
C SER A 257 -14.01 6.36 4.68
N VAL A 258 -13.02 5.97 3.88
CA VAL A 258 -12.70 4.55 3.63
C VAL A 258 -11.23 4.27 3.89
N VAL A 259 -10.96 3.11 4.48
CA VAL A 259 -9.62 2.53 4.56
C VAL A 259 -9.47 1.51 3.43
N GLY A 260 -8.48 1.68 2.55
CA GLY A 260 -8.22 0.78 1.43
C GLY A 260 -7.81 -0.61 1.92
N ALA A 261 -6.72 -0.70 2.68
CA ALA A 261 -6.28 -1.94 3.34
C ALA A 261 -5.97 -1.70 4.82
N GLU A 262 -6.47 -2.57 5.70
CA GLU A 262 -6.21 -2.56 7.13
C GLU A 262 -5.62 -3.91 7.57
N VAL A 263 -4.44 -3.88 8.19
CA VAL A 263 -3.76 -5.06 8.72
C VAL A 263 -3.57 -4.90 10.22
N LYS A 264 -4.15 -5.82 10.99
CA LYS A 264 -3.94 -5.89 12.44
C LYS A 264 -2.86 -6.90 12.80
N ASP A 265 -2.99 -8.10 12.24
CA ASP A 265 -2.07 -9.23 12.41
C ASP A 265 -1.86 -9.96 11.08
N GLY A 266 -0.88 -10.85 11.05
CA GLY A 266 -0.54 -11.66 9.88
C GLY A 266 0.12 -10.85 8.76
N THR A 267 0.28 -11.46 7.59
CA THR A 267 0.92 -10.80 6.42
C THR A 267 -0.06 -10.63 5.27
N LEU A 268 -0.23 -9.40 4.79
CA LEU A 268 -1.02 -9.08 3.61
C LEU A 268 -0.09 -8.64 2.47
N THR A 269 -0.08 -9.38 1.37
CA THR A 269 0.62 -9.02 0.13
C THR A 269 -0.38 -8.51 -0.90
N LEU A 270 -0.16 -7.30 -1.41
CA LEU A 270 -0.94 -6.65 -2.45
C LEU A 270 -0.10 -6.54 -3.72
N VAL A 271 -0.62 -7.04 -4.84
CA VAL A 271 0.07 -7.01 -6.13
C VAL A 271 -0.84 -6.42 -7.20
N GLY A 272 -0.57 -5.19 -7.62
CA GLY A 272 -1.37 -4.53 -8.67
C GLY A 272 -2.82 -4.21 -8.30
N THR A 273 -3.21 -4.36 -7.03
CA THR A 273 -4.55 -4.00 -6.53
C THR A 273 -4.61 -2.52 -6.20
N ASN A 274 -5.33 -1.75 -7.01
CA ASN A 274 -5.36 -0.29 -6.89
C ASN A 274 -6.46 0.19 -5.93
N PHE A 275 -6.22 1.32 -5.26
CA PHE A 275 -7.18 1.98 -4.39
C PHE A 275 -7.49 3.38 -4.89
N THR A 276 -8.76 3.75 -4.99
CA THR A 276 -9.17 5.11 -5.36
C THR A 276 -10.24 5.66 -4.42
N LYS A 277 -10.21 6.98 -4.19
CA LYS A 277 -11.17 7.71 -3.34
C LYS A 277 -11.19 7.21 -1.89
N VAL A 278 -10.02 6.86 -1.35
CA VAL A 278 -9.87 6.41 0.04
C VAL A 278 -9.38 7.55 0.94
N THR A 279 -9.75 7.53 2.21
CA THR A 279 -9.19 8.47 3.21
C THR A 279 -7.92 7.93 3.83
N THR A 280 -7.81 6.60 3.92
CA THR A 280 -6.56 5.93 4.28
C THR A 280 -6.26 4.88 3.24
N GLY A 281 -5.09 4.93 2.61
CA GLY A 281 -4.72 3.94 1.60
C GLY A 281 -4.44 2.57 2.19
N ALA A 282 -3.37 2.47 2.97
CA ALA A 282 -3.00 1.27 3.71
C ALA A 282 -2.69 1.61 5.17
N GLN A 283 -3.17 0.78 6.10
CA GLN A 283 -2.99 0.97 7.53
C GLN A 283 -2.52 -0.31 8.20
N VAL A 284 -1.50 -0.21 9.05
CA VAL A 284 -1.06 -1.28 9.95
C VAL A 284 -1.05 -0.77 11.39
N SER A 285 -1.88 -1.37 12.23
CA SER A 285 -2.11 -0.91 13.62
C SER A 285 -1.72 -1.91 14.71
N GLY A 286 -1.33 -3.14 14.35
CA GLY A 286 -0.84 -4.15 15.29
C GLY A 286 0.54 -4.69 14.89
N GLN A 287 0.74 -6.00 15.02
CA GLN A 287 2.00 -6.67 14.67
C GLN A 287 2.03 -7.17 13.21
N GLY A 288 0.96 -6.89 12.46
CA GLY A 288 0.83 -7.31 11.08
C GLY A 288 1.86 -6.71 10.12
N LYS A 289 1.96 -7.30 8.94
CA LYS A 289 2.84 -6.89 7.85
C LYS A 289 2.04 -6.62 6.58
N ALA A 290 2.36 -5.53 5.90
CA ALA A 290 1.80 -5.22 4.58
C ALA A 290 2.91 -5.12 3.53
N GLU A 291 2.83 -5.93 2.48
CA GLU A 291 3.75 -5.90 1.33
C GLU A 291 2.99 -5.40 0.11
N VAL A 292 3.33 -4.23 -0.39
CA VAL A 292 2.56 -3.53 -1.43
C VAL A 292 3.43 -3.34 -2.66
N THR A 293 3.10 -4.04 -3.75
CA THR A 293 3.91 -4.08 -4.98
C THR A 293 3.11 -3.62 -6.19
N SER A 294 3.64 -2.63 -6.92
CA SER A 294 3.06 -2.11 -8.16
C SER A 294 1.60 -1.65 -7.99
N VAL A 295 1.30 -1.04 -6.85
CA VAL A 295 -0.04 -0.54 -6.51
C VAL A 295 -0.11 0.98 -6.69
N LYS A 296 -1.25 1.46 -7.16
CA LYS A 296 -1.63 2.87 -7.11
C LYS A 296 -2.65 3.12 -5.99
N ILE A 297 -2.33 4.06 -5.10
CA ILE A 297 -3.17 4.49 -3.98
C ILE A 297 -3.52 5.96 -4.19
N VAL A 298 -4.81 6.26 -4.38
CA VAL A 298 -5.32 7.62 -4.64
C VAL A 298 -6.32 8.05 -3.58
N GLY A 299 -6.00 9.14 -2.90
CA GLY A 299 -6.79 9.67 -1.79
C GLY A 299 -7.88 10.67 -2.19
N ASN A 300 -8.27 11.49 -1.21
CA ASN A 300 -9.25 12.57 -1.33
C ASN A 300 -8.71 13.93 -0.81
N GLU A 301 -7.39 14.11 -0.88
CA GLU A 301 -6.61 15.31 -0.50
C GLU A 301 -6.54 15.63 1.00
N LYS A 302 -7.40 15.04 1.84
CA LYS A 302 -7.44 15.32 3.30
C LYS A 302 -6.94 14.17 4.17
N GLY A 303 -6.77 13.01 3.57
CA GLY A 303 -6.41 11.77 4.26
C GLY A 303 -4.91 11.49 4.35
N GLN A 304 -4.61 10.24 4.70
CA GLN A 304 -3.24 9.71 4.78
C GLN A 304 -3.07 8.55 3.80
N GLY A 305 -1.98 8.53 3.03
CA GLY A 305 -1.75 7.46 2.07
C GLY A 305 -1.43 6.13 2.75
N VAL A 306 -0.36 6.10 3.54
CA VAL A 306 0.07 4.93 4.31
C VAL A 306 0.21 5.31 5.78
N VAL A 307 -0.35 4.50 6.68
CA VAL A 307 -0.35 4.72 8.12
C VAL A 307 0.23 3.51 8.84
N MET A 308 1.29 3.73 9.61
CA MET A 308 1.93 2.71 10.45
C MET A 308 1.89 3.19 11.91
N MET A 309 1.14 2.49 12.74
CA MET A 309 0.94 2.86 14.15
C MET A 309 1.10 1.69 15.14
N GLY A 310 1.35 0.48 14.64
CA GLY A 310 1.71 -0.69 15.45
C GLY A 310 3.19 -1.05 15.33
N GLU A 311 3.60 -2.17 15.93
CA GLU A 311 5.00 -2.65 15.93
C GLU A 311 5.41 -3.36 14.63
N GLY A 312 4.45 -3.58 13.72
CA GLY A 312 4.64 -4.29 12.46
C GLY A 312 5.49 -3.57 11.39
N GLU A 313 5.28 -3.98 10.13
CA GLU A 313 6.05 -3.46 8.99
C GLU A 313 5.18 -3.21 7.76
N VAL A 314 5.43 -2.11 7.04
CA VAL A 314 4.90 -1.88 5.68
C VAL A 314 6.06 -1.80 4.70
N THR A 315 5.99 -2.54 3.61
CA THR A 315 6.95 -2.44 2.49
C THR A 315 6.23 -1.99 1.22
N LEU A 316 6.71 -0.91 0.60
CA LEU A 316 6.22 -0.36 -0.67
C LEU A 316 7.26 -0.58 -1.77
N MET A 317 6.89 -1.21 -2.88
CA MET A 317 7.77 -1.49 -4.02
C MET A 317 7.10 -1.11 -5.34
N GLY A 318 7.64 -0.07 -6.01
CA GLY A 318 7.05 0.47 -7.25
C GLY A 318 5.62 0.99 -7.04
N THR A 319 5.32 1.49 -5.84
CA THR A 319 3.98 1.92 -5.44
C THR A 319 3.85 3.43 -5.60
N THR A 320 2.72 3.90 -6.11
CA THR A 320 2.38 5.33 -6.19
C THR A 320 1.33 5.67 -5.15
N VAL A 321 1.61 6.67 -4.32
CA VAL A 321 0.69 7.22 -3.32
C VAL A 321 0.46 8.69 -3.66
N GLU A 322 -0.77 9.09 -3.95
CA GLU A 322 -1.09 10.47 -4.36
C GLU A 322 -2.46 10.96 -3.87
N SER A 323 -2.64 12.29 -3.89
CA SER A 323 -3.85 12.97 -3.43
C SER A 323 -4.17 12.74 -1.96
N PHE A 324 -3.15 12.92 -1.10
CA PHE A 324 -3.27 12.89 0.36
C PHE A 324 -2.61 14.11 0.98
N LEU A 325 -3.11 14.55 2.14
CA LEU A 325 -2.44 15.58 2.93
C LEU A 325 -1.11 15.06 3.49
N THR A 326 -1.10 13.78 3.91
CA THR A 326 0.14 13.10 4.31
C THR A 326 0.33 11.85 3.48
N GLY A 327 1.44 11.75 2.77
CA GLY A 327 1.75 10.57 1.95
C GLY A 327 1.95 9.32 2.82
N VAL A 328 2.90 9.39 3.76
CA VAL A 328 3.21 8.30 4.71
C VAL A 328 3.29 8.86 6.12
N SER A 329 2.62 8.22 7.08
CA SER A 329 2.63 8.59 8.50
C SER A 329 3.03 7.39 9.36
N VAL A 330 4.07 7.55 10.19
CA VAL A 330 4.63 6.47 11.01
C VAL A 330 4.80 6.95 12.46
N SER A 331 4.07 6.36 13.39
CA SER A 331 4.24 6.62 14.84
C SER A 331 4.95 5.48 15.57
N ASP A 332 4.83 4.25 15.06
CA ASP A 332 5.54 3.08 15.55
C ASP A 332 5.86 2.13 14.39
N GLY A 333 6.65 1.09 14.65
CA GLY A 333 7.04 0.10 13.64
C GLY A 333 7.92 0.68 12.54
N THR A 334 7.92 0.03 11.37
CA THR A 334 8.81 0.39 10.25
C THR A 334 8.06 0.46 8.92
N VAL A 335 8.31 1.52 8.14
CA VAL A 335 7.91 1.60 6.73
C VAL A 335 9.14 1.58 5.83
N LYS A 336 9.18 0.65 4.89
CA LYS A 336 10.20 0.53 3.85
C LYS A 336 9.63 1.00 2.52
N ILE A 337 10.30 1.93 1.85
CA ILE A 337 9.89 2.51 0.57
C ILE A 337 11.01 2.29 -0.42
N ASN A 338 10.80 1.37 -1.36
CA ASN A 338 11.85 0.87 -2.24
C ASN A 338 11.53 1.10 -3.72
N GLY A 339 12.60 1.16 -4.50
CA GLY A 339 12.54 1.25 -5.96
C GLY A 339 11.95 2.58 -6.42
N GLU A 340 11.30 2.58 -7.59
CA GLU A 340 10.69 3.76 -8.20
C GLU A 340 9.35 4.16 -7.53
N SER A 341 9.17 3.81 -6.25
CA SER A 341 7.98 4.24 -5.49
C SER A 341 7.92 5.76 -5.44
N THR A 342 6.70 6.30 -5.58
CA THR A 342 6.45 7.74 -5.61
C THR A 342 5.41 8.11 -4.57
N ILE A 343 5.75 9.03 -3.68
CA ILE A 343 4.85 9.55 -2.64
C ILE A 343 4.58 11.03 -2.94
N LYS A 344 3.31 11.41 -3.12
CA LYS A 344 2.90 12.77 -3.44
C LYS A 344 1.91 13.28 -2.40
N ALA A 345 2.35 14.25 -1.62
CA ALA A 345 1.50 14.98 -0.68
C ALA A 345 1.00 16.30 -1.29
N GLU A 346 -0.26 16.61 -1.02
CA GLU A 346 -0.99 17.76 -1.56
C GLU A 346 -1.63 18.59 -0.43
N GLY A 347 -2.11 19.79 -0.77
CA GLY A 347 -2.65 20.75 0.18
C GLY A 347 -1.57 21.63 0.82
N ASP A 348 -1.95 22.79 1.36
CA ASP A 348 -1.00 23.81 1.83
C ASP A 348 -0.01 23.31 2.89
N ASP A 349 -0.42 22.32 3.69
CA ASP A 349 0.38 21.66 4.74
C ASP A 349 0.80 20.23 4.34
N GLY A 350 0.91 19.95 3.04
CA GLY A 350 1.22 18.62 2.52
C GLY A 350 2.53 18.08 3.09
N VAL A 351 2.50 16.88 3.67
CA VAL A 351 3.69 16.19 4.19
C VAL A 351 3.95 14.89 3.43
N GLY A 352 5.10 14.77 2.77
CA GLY A 352 5.47 13.54 2.06
C GLY A 352 5.58 12.35 3.02
N ILE A 353 6.52 12.43 3.96
CA ILE A 353 6.72 11.43 5.02
C ILE A 353 6.72 12.11 6.38
N LYS A 354 5.85 11.67 7.29
CA LYS A 354 5.77 12.13 8.67
C LYS A 354 6.14 11.00 9.63
N ILE A 355 7.15 11.21 10.46
CA ILE A 355 7.55 10.28 11.52
C ILE A 355 7.38 10.93 12.89
N THR A 356 6.75 10.21 13.81
CA THR A 356 6.62 10.61 15.21
C THR A 356 7.01 9.48 16.15
N GLU A 357 7.17 9.80 17.43
CA GLU A 357 7.43 8.83 18.50
C GLU A 357 8.57 7.84 18.17
N LYS A 358 8.27 6.55 17.94
CA LYS A 358 9.27 5.50 17.71
C LYS A 358 9.32 5.03 16.25
N GLY A 359 8.53 5.66 15.38
CA GLY A 359 8.41 5.28 13.98
C GLY A 359 9.75 5.28 13.24
N LYS A 360 9.86 4.38 12.26
CA LYS A 360 11.04 4.28 11.39
C LYS A 360 10.63 4.29 9.93
N ALA A 361 11.38 5.03 9.11
CA ALA A 361 11.28 4.96 7.66
C ALA A 361 12.63 4.64 7.02
N GLU A 362 12.64 3.64 6.16
CA GLU A 362 13.77 3.26 5.30
C GLU A 362 13.38 3.51 3.85
N VAL A 363 14.06 4.44 3.19
CA VAL A 363 13.69 4.91 1.85
C VAL A 363 14.87 4.68 0.91
N ILE A 364 14.68 3.90 -0.16
CA ILE A 364 15.73 3.56 -1.11
C ILE A 364 15.26 3.85 -2.53
N GLY A 365 15.86 4.87 -3.15
CA GLY A 365 15.62 5.22 -4.57
C GLY A 365 14.27 5.87 -4.89
N ALA A 366 13.43 6.12 -3.88
CA ALA A 366 12.08 6.64 -4.06
C ALA A 366 12.04 8.16 -4.35
N THR A 367 10.92 8.62 -4.92
CA THR A 367 10.61 10.04 -5.09
C THR A 367 9.55 10.48 -4.09
N ILE A 368 9.84 11.56 -3.36
CA ILE A 368 8.93 12.19 -2.40
C ILE A 368 8.62 13.59 -2.90
N GLU A 369 7.36 13.85 -3.24
CA GLU A 369 6.86 15.16 -3.65
C GLU A 369 5.97 15.74 -2.55
N ALA A 370 6.18 17.00 -2.19
CA ALA A 370 5.30 17.74 -1.31
C ALA A 370 4.93 19.08 -1.96
N LYS A 371 3.63 19.34 -2.09
CA LYS A 371 3.08 20.56 -2.70
C LYS A 371 2.36 21.38 -1.65
N GLY A 372 2.39 22.71 -1.78
CA GLY A 372 1.74 23.64 -0.86
C GLY A 372 2.72 24.63 -0.22
N ASP A 373 2.18 25.73 0.29
CA ASP A 373 2.98 26.86 0.82
C ASP A 373 3.79 26.49 2.07
N ARG A 374 3.30 25.55 2.88
CA ARG A 374 3.94 25.04 4.10
C ARG A 374 4.30 23.56 3.99
N ALA A 375 4.43 23.08 2.75
CA ALA A 375 4.69 21.68 2.48
C ALA A 375 6.03 21.22 3.05
N VAL A 376 6.07 19.97 3.50
CA VAL A 376 7.27 19.35 4.03
C VAL A 376 7.53 18.03 3.32
N GLY A 377 8.72 17.85 2.75
CA GLY A 377 9.10 16.57 2.15
C GLY A 377 9.15 15.45 3.19
N ILE A 378 10.03 15.60 4.19
CA ILE A 378 10.16 14.69 5.33
C ILE A 378 10.06 15.49 6.63
N LYS A 379 9.13 15.11 7.50
CA LYS A 379 8.92 15.72 8.81
C LYS A 379 9.15 14.71 9.93
N VAL A 380 9.99 15.07 10.89
CA VAL A 380 10.25 14.27 12.10
C VAL A 380 10.01 15.11 13.35
N GLU A 381 9.06 14.68 14.19
CA GLU A 381 8.68 15.40 15.42
C GLU A 381 8.41 14.45 16.61
N GLY A 382 8.24 15.01 17.80
CA GLY A 382 7.96 14.24 19.03
C GLY A 382 9.21 13.93 19.87
N GLN A 383 9.01 13.16 20.96
CA GLN A 383 10.05 12.91 21.96
C GLN A 383 10.72 11.54 21.82
N GLY A 384 10.12 10.62 21.07
CA GLY A 384 10.68 9.28 20.85
C GLY A 384 11.87 9.26 19.88
N LYS A 385 12.38 8.03 19.64
CA LYS A 385 13.56 7.76 18.80
C LYS A 385 13.18 7.60 17.31
N ALA A 386 12.41 8.55 16.79
CA ALA A 386 11.98 8.58 15.40
C ALA A 386 13.19 8.57 14.45
N ASN A 387 13.21 7.70 13.44
CA ASN A 387 14.35 7.56 12.55
C ASN A 387 13.95 7.52 11.08
N VAL A 388 14.64 8.30 10.25
CA VAL A 388 14.54 8.22 8.79
C VAL A 388 15.92 7.93 8.22
N ASN A 389 16.01 6.89 7.39
CA ASN A 389 17.19 6.61 6.59
C ASN A 389 16.80 6.61 5.11
N MET A 390 17.25 7.62 4.37
CA MET A 390 17.03 7.74 2.93
C MET A 390 18.34 7.58 2.16
N MET A 391 18.36 6.64 1.21
CA MET A 391 19.48 6.35 0.32
C MET A 391 19.06 6.46 -1.14
N GLY A 392 19.70 7.36 -1.89
CA GLY A 392 19.28 7.64 -3.27
C GLY A 392 17.93 8.35 -3.34
N GLY A 393 17.43 8.52 -4.57
CA GLY A 393 16.12 9.13 -4.80
C GLY A 393 16.12 10.65 -4.62
N LYS A 394 14.91 11.21 -4.46
CA LYS A 394 14.70 12.66 -4.50
C LYS A 394 13.56 13.11 -3.60
N ILE A 395 13.75 14.26 -2.95
CA ILE A 395 12.72 15.02 -2.25
C ILE A 395 12.49 16.31 -3.04
N GLN A 396 11.27 16.53 -3.51
CA GLN A 396 10.94 17.64 -4.40
C GLN A 396 9.74 18.44 -3.90
N GLY A 397 9.96 19.75 -3.76
CA GLY A 397 8.92 20.72 -3.51
C GLY A 397 8.33 21.22 -4.81
N HIS A 398 7.01 21.41 -4.83
CA HIS A 398 6.31 22.15 -5.89
C HIS A 398 5.54 23.31 -5.26
N GLY A 399 6.26 24.32 -4.79
CA GLY A 399 5.69 25.62 -4.49
C GLY A 399 5.44 26.43 -5.77
N ASN A 400 4.65 27.49 -5.63
CA ASN A 400 4.71 28.69 -6.48
C ASN A 400 6.19 29.16 -6.64
N GLU A 401 6.49 29.98 -7.66
CA GLU A 401 7.86 30.32 -8.14
C GLU A 401 8.90 30.72 -7.06
N SER A 402 8.46 31.00 -5.84
CA SER A 402 9.29 31.28 -4.66
C SER A 402 9.81 30.05 -3.90
N GLY A 403 9.33 28.83 -4.21
CA GLY A 403 9.80 27.58 -3.60
C GLY A 403 9.40 27.41 -2.13
N GLN A 404 8.19 27.75 -1.70
CA GLN A 404 7.82 27.72 -0.28
C GLN A 404 7.90 26.31 0.36
N GLY A 405 8.07 26.24 1.69
CA GLY A 405 8.13 24.98 2.45
C GLY A 405 9.53 24.50 2.84
N VAL A 406 9.62 23.28 3.37
CA VAL A 406 10.86 22.67 3.89
C VAL A 406 11.09 21.28 3.30
N GLY A 407 12.28 21.01 2.76
CA GLY A 407 12.58 19.68 2.23
C GLY A 407 12.61 18.61 3.32
N VAL A 408 13.41 18.86 4.37
CA VAL A 408 13.49 18.02 5.56
C VAL A 408 13.38 18.88 6.81
N ASP A 409 12.38 18.62 7.66
CA ASP A 409 12.16 19.29 8.95
C ASP A 409 12.38 18.31 10.11
N MET A 410 13.51 18.46 10.79
CA MET A 410 13.92 17.64 11.92
C MET A 410 13.73 18.41 13.24
N ALA A 411 12.65 18.09 13.95
CA ALA A 411 12.23 18.73 15.19
C ALA A 411 12.03 17.74 16.37
N GLY A 412 12.28 16.44 16.16
CA GLY A 412 12.24 15.43 17.20
C GLY A 412 13.43 15.46 18.15
N GLU A 413 13.21 15.38 19.46
CA GLU A 413 14.26 15.55 20.49
C GLU A 413 15.35 14.47 20.42
N ASN A 414 14.93 13.23 20.20
CA ASN A 414 15.81 12.06 20.13
C ASN A 414 15.84 11.42 18.74
N GLY A 415 15.31 12.13 17.74
CA GLY A 415 15.19 11.60 16.38
C GLY A 415 16.44 11.80 15.54
N THR A 416 16.53 11.02 14.47
CA THR A 416 17.62 11.07 13.50
C THR A 416 17.11 11.04 12.07
N VAL A 417 17.66 11.87 11.19
CA VAL A 417 17.47 11.76 9.74
C VAL A 417 18.83 11.55 9.09
N THR A 418 18.94 10.52 8.25
CA THR A 418 20.13 10.23 7.45
C THR A 418 19.78 10.33 5.97
N LEU A 419 20.52 11.16 5.23
CA LEU A 419 20.39 11.34 3.79
C LEU A 419 21.71 10.92 3.12
N THR A 420 21.67 9.89 2.28
CA THR A 420 22.84 9.40 1.55
C THR A 420 22.59 9.36 0.05
N SER A 421 23.36 10.12 -0.72
CA SER A 421 23.15 10.31 -2.18
C SER A 421 21.74 10.79 -2.56
N VAL A 422 21.16 11.72 -1.80
CA VAL A 422 19.78 12.20 -1.97
C VAL A 422 19.76 13.59 -2.63
N GLY A 423 18.86 13.81 -3.59
CA GLY A 423 18.54 15.15 -4.08
C GLY A 423 17.42 15.80 -3.27
N VAL A 424 17.61 17.02 -2.77
CA VAL A 424 16.56 17.82 -2.12
C VAL A 424 16.44 19.15 -2.86
N GLU A 425 15.28 19.42 -3.47
CA GLU A 425 15.09 20.68 -4.20
C GLU A 425 13.65 21.19 -4.21
N GLY A 426 13.47 22.45 -4.60
CA GLY A 426 12.14 23.07 -4.77
C GLY A 426 11.55 23.64 -3.48
N PHE A 427 12.34 23.75 -2.41
CA PHE A 427 11.94 24.28 -1.10
C PHE A 427 12.73 25.54 -0.73
N GLU A 428 12.19 26.33 0.20
CA GLU A 428 12.76 27.59 0.65
C GLU A 428 13.85 27.28 1.65
N THR A 429 13.58 26.30 2.50
CA THR A 429 14.60 25.66 3.32
C THR A 429 14.82 24.24 2.83
N GLY A 430 16.04 23.91 2.40
CA GLY A 430 16.38 22.54 2.00
C GLY A 430 16.26 21.57 3.18
N VAL A 431 17.03 21.84 4.24
CA VAL A 431 17.02 21.07 5.49
C VAL A 431 16.95 22.01 6.69
N LYS A 432 16.02 21.76 7.60
CA LYS A 432 15.85 22.47 8.86
C LYS A 432 16.05 21.51 10.02
N VAL A 433 16.87 21.89 10.99
CA VAL A 433 17.18 21.09 12.18
C VAL A 433 17.01 21.95 13.43
N SER A 434 15.86 21.84 14.08
CA SER A 434 15.64 22.51 15.37
C SER A 434 16.10 21.64 16.54
N LYS A 435 15.89 20.33 16.45
CA LYS A 435 16.23 19.36 17.50
C LYS A 435 16.75 18.07 16.88
N GLY A 436 17.30 17.17 17.70
CA GLY A 436 17.82 15.89 17.22
C GLY A 436 19.04 16.04 16.31
N LYS A 437 19.24 15.06 15.42
CA LYS A 437 20.42 15.02 14.52
C LYS A 437 20.02 14.77 13.07
N VAL A 438 20.63 15.49 12.14
CA VAL A 438 20.62 15.17 10.71
C VAL A 438 22.03 14.83 10.24
N MET A 439 22.16 13.77 9.44
CA MET A 439 23.39 13.34 8.79
C MET A 439 23.18 13.36 7.27
N ILE A 440 24.04 14.06 6.56
CA ILE A 440 23.96 14.27 5.11
C ILE A 440 25.28 13.79 4.52
N SER A 441 25.26 12.82 3.61
CA SER A 441 26.49 12.24 3.09
C SER A 441 26.45 11.82 1.63
N GLY A 442 27.63 11.76 1.01
CA GLY A 442 27.84 11.22 -0.34
C GLY A 442 27.92 12.30 -1.43
N ALA A 443 28.86 12.11 -2.36
CA ALA A 443 29.17 13.05 -3.46
C ALA A 443 27.96 13.40 -4.34
N SER A 444 27.00 12.49 -4.44
CA SER A 444 25.77 12.70 -5.22
C SER A 444 24.65 13.36 -4.43
N THR A 445 24.82 13.61 -3.13
CA THR A 445 23.85 14.37 -2.33
C THR A 445 23.92 15.83 -2.68
N LYS A 446 22.77 16.38 -3.09
CA LYS A 446 22.64 17.77 -3.50
C LYS A 446 21.41 18.39 -2.86
N ILE A 447 21.61 19.48 -2.12
CA ILE A 447 20.54 20.27 -1.52
C ILE A 447 20.49 21.62 -2.24
N THR A 448 19.37 21.92 -2.89
CA THR A 448 19.17 23.17 -3.62
C THR A 448 17.91 23.88 -3.10
N ALA A 449 18.13 24.92 -2.30
CA ALA A 449 17.04 25.78 -1.85
C ALA A 449 16.68 26.82 -2.92
N ARG A 450 15.44 27.32 -2.94
CA ARG A 450 14.94 28.35 -3.88
C ARG A 450 14.12 29.42 -3.16
N GLY A 451 13.97 30.59 -3.77
CA GLY A 451 13.30 31.74 -3.16
C GLY A 451 14.28 32.84 -2.73
N LYS A 452 13.78 34.06 -2.54
CA LYS A 452 14.64 35.25 -2.36
C LYS A 452 15.56 35.18 -1.14
N LYS A 453 15.12 34.54 -0.06
CA LYS A 453 15.84 34.39 1.21
C LYS A 453 16.06 32.92 1.57
N ALA A 454 16.23 32.07 0.55
CA ALA A 454 16.31 30.64 0.71
C ALA A 454 17.49 30.22 1.61
N VAL A 455 17.31 29.13 2.34
CA VAL A 455 18.34 28.54 3.20
C VAL A 455 18.61 27.10 2.77
N GLY A 456 19.87 26.78 2.44
CA GLY A 456 20.25 25.40 2.11
C GLY A 456 20.04 24.48 3.32
N VAL A 457 20.79 24.74 4.38
CA VAL A 457 20.69 24.04 5.68
C VAL A 457 20.55 25.08 6.80
N GLN A 458 19.46 24.99 7.56
CA GLN A 458 19.20 25.81 8.74
C GLN A 458 19.27 24.95 10.00
N ILE A 459 20.03 25.40 10.99
CA ILE A 459 20.12 24.76 12.31
C ILE A 459 19.72 25.80 13.35
N THR A 460 18.77 25.45 14.20
CA THR A 460 18.27 26.32 15.27
C THR A 460 18.24 25.55 16.59
N GLU A 461 17.91 26.25 17.68
CA GLU A 461 17.76 25.67 19.03
C GLU A 461 18.93 24.74 19.41
N THR A 462 18.74 23.43 19.50
CA THR A 462 19.76 22.45 19.92
C THR A 462 20.09 21.44 18.82
N GLY A 463 19.61 21.69 17.61
CA GLY A 463 19.76 20.82 16.45
C GLY A 463 21.23 20.57 16.09
N LYS A 464 21.50 19.40 15.53
CA LYS A 464 22.83 18.98 15.11
C LYS A 464 22.81 18.54 13.66
N ALA A 465 23.70 19.07 12.83
CA ALA A 465 23.89 18.60 11.47
C ALA A 465 25.34 18.15 11.23
N GLU A 466 25.50 16.99 10.61
CA GLU A 466 26.78 16.48 10.12
C GLU A 466 26.67 16.31 8.61
N VAL A 467 27.55 16.96 7.85
CA VAL A 467 27.52 16.97 6.39
C VAL A 467 28.88 16.52 5.86
N ILE A 468 28.89 15.44 5.08
CA ILE A 468 30.13 14.81 4.59
C ILE A 468 30.06 14.58 3.07
N GLY A 469 30.91 15.27 2.31
CA GLY A 469 31.03 15.02 0.88
C GLY A 469 29.84 15.49 0.04
N ALA A 470 28.97 16.36 0.55
CA ALA A 470 27.76 16.81 -0.15
C ALA A 470 27.92 18.18 -0.82
N THR A 471 27.02 18.51 -1.74
CA THR A 471 26.88 19.87 -2.30
C THR A 471 25.64 20.55 -1.74
N ILE A 472 25.80 21.78 -1.23
CA ILE A 472 24.68 22.61 -0.75
C ILE A 472 24.67 23.92 -1.54
N GLU A 473 23.52 24.24 -2.11
CA GLU A 473 23.27 25.44 -2.89
C GLU A 473 22.23 26.32 -2.19
N GLY A 474 22.62 27.55 -1.84
CA GLY A 474 21.71 28.57 -1.33
C GLY A 474 21.12 29.34 -2.50
N GLY A 475 19.81 29.18 -2.76
CA GLY A 475 19.13 29.86 -3.86
C GLY A 475 18.80 31.33 -3.63
N GLY A 476 18.32 31.99 -4.70
CA GLY A 476 17.87 33.39 -4.69
C GLY A 476 18.97 34.42 -4.52
N ASP A 477 18.59 35.71 -4.57
CA ASP A 477 19.53 36.83 -4.54
C ASP A 477 20.13 37.11 -3.16
N TRP A 478 19.50 36.62 -2.08
CA TRP A 478 19.90 36.87 -0.69
C TRP A 478 19.94 35.58 0.13
N GLY A 479 20.13 34.44 -0.53
CA GLY A 479 20.14 33.14 0.11
C GLY A 479 21.32 32.93 1.06
N THR A 480 21.14 32.03 2.00
CA THR A 480 22.19 31.54 2.89
C THR A 480 22.38 30.05 2.69
N VAL A 481 23.61 29.59 2.47
CA VAL A 481 23.83 28.16 2.22
C VAL A 481 23.74 27.37 3.52
N LEU A 482 24.47 27.78 4.56
CA LEU A 482 24.39 27.23 5.92
C LEU A 482 24.11 28.35 6.92
N LYS A 483 23.02 28.21 7.69
CA LYS A 483 22.61 29.15 8.73
C LYS A 483 22.52 28.44 10.07
N VAL A 484 23.22 28.96 11.08
CA VAL A 484 23.21 28.39 12.44
C VAL A 484 22.83 29.46 13.47
N GLU A 485 21.78 29.14 14.23
CA GLU A 485 21.16 29.99 15.25
C GLU A 485 20.99 29.21 16.56
N GLY A 486 20.77 29.90 17.69
CA GLY A 486 20.64 29.25 19.00
C GLY A 486 21.90 28.50 19.42
N GLN A 487 21.74 27.32 20.04
CA GLN A 487 22.84 26.44 20.47
C GLN A 487 23.15 25.34 19.44
N GLY A 488 22.72 25.53 18.19
CA GLY A 488 22.88 24.55 17.12
C GLY A 488 24.33 24.19 16.82
N LYS A 489 24.57 22.97 16.35
CA LYS A 489 25.93 22.50 15.99
C LYS A 489 25.98 22.00 14.56
N ALA A 490 26.96 22.46 13.79
CA ALA A 490 27.21 22.01 12.43
C ALA A 490 28.64 21.48 12.28
N GLU A 491 28.79 20.31 11.68
CA GLU A 491 30.08 19.76 11.27
C GLU A 491 30.04 19.46 9.78
N LEU A 492 30.87 20.16 9.02
CA LEU A 492 31.00 20.01 7.57
C LEU A 492 32.38 19.45 7.25
N LYS A 493 32.43 18.37 6.48
CA LYS A 493 33.66 17.74 5.99
C LYS A 493 33.58 17.47 4.49
N ASP A 494 34.56 17.91 3.71
CA ASP A 494 34.62 17.67 2.26
C ASP A 494 33.37 18.21 1.52
N VAL A 495 32.82 19.33 1.99
CA VAL A 495 31.54 19.90 1.51
C VAL A 495 31.79 21.00 0.49
N THR A 496 30.97 21.03 -0.57
CA THR A 496 30.90 22.18 -1.49
C THR A 496 29.71 23.07 -1.13
N ILE A 497 29.99 24.33 -0.82
CA ILE A 497 29.04 25.41 -0.59
C ILE A 497 29.03 26.30 -1.82
N LYS A 498 27.85 26.48 -2.43
CA LYS A 498 27.69 27.30 -3.62
C LYS A 498 26.53 28.29 -3.48
N GLY A 499 26.81 29.56 -3.72
CA GLY A 499 25.77 30.59 -3.87
C GLY A 499 25.44 30.87 -5.33
N ASN A 500 24.74 31.98 -5.57
CA ASN A 500 24.50 32.52 -6.90
C ASN A 500 25.58 33.56 -7.25
N GLU A 501 26.32 33.36 -8.34
CA GLU A 501 27.44 34.22 -8.76
C GLU A 501 27.05 35.69 -8.93
N ASN A 502 25.78 35.98 -9.22
CA ASN A 502 25.25 37.34 -9.37
C ASN A 502 24.46 37.84 -8.15
N GLY A 503 24.34 37.02 -7.10
CA GLY A 503 23.56 37.32 -5.90
C GLY A 503 24.40 37.85 -4.74
N ASN A 504 23.72 38.34 -3.72
CA ASN A 504 24.29 38.72 -2.42
C ASN A 504 24.29 37.53 -1.43
N ASN A 505 24.47 36.32 -1.93
CA ASN A 505 24.38 35.10 -1.13
C ASN A 505 25.50 35.05 -0.08
N LYS A 506 25.18 34.45 1.06
CA LYS A 506 26.14 34.16 2.13
C LYS A 506 26.41 32.65 2.17
N GLY A 507 27.67 32.25 2.34
CA GLY A 507 28.07 30.86 2.49
C GLY A 507 27.62 30.31 3.84
N VAL A 508 28.37 30.64 4.89
CA VAL A 508 28.09 30.22 6.28
C VAL A 508 27.75 31.44 7.13
N VAL A 509 26.63 31.39 7.84
CA VAL A 509 26.18 32.43 8.77
C VAL A 509 25.98 31.82 10.15
N MET A 510 26.75 32.29 11.12
CA MET A 510 26.68 31.88 12.52
C MET A 510 26.22 33.06 13.39
N MET A 511 25.02 32.95 13.96
CA MET A 511 24.42 34.02 14.80
C MET A 511 24.00 33.52 16.19
N GLY A 512 24.13 32.21 16.45
CA GLY A 512 23.82 31.59 17.73
C GLY A 512 25.02 31.47 18.67
N GLU A 513 24.82 30.89 19.85
CA GLU A 513 25.89 30.52 20.82
C GLU A 513 26.52 29.15 20.52
N GLY A 514 26.03 28.46 19.49
CA GLY A 514 26.48 27.13 19.09
C GLY A 514 27.88 27.08 18.46
N GLU A 515 28.12 26.02 17.67
CA GLU A 515 29.43 25.73 17.10
C GLU A 515 29.34 25.25 15.65
N VAL A 516 30.19 25.79 14.78
CA VAL A 516 30.37 25.30 13.41
C VAL A 516 31.81 24.85 13.20
N THR A 517 32.01 23.63 12.71
CA THR A 517 33.32 23.16 12.23
C THR A 517 33.27 22.97 10.73
N LEU A 518 34.20 23.63 10.01
CA LEU A 518 34.42 23.49 8.58
C LEU A 518 35.74 22.77 8.36
N ASN A 519 35.72 21.60 7.74
CA ASN A 519 36.91 20.82 7.42
C ASN A 519 36.94 20.52 5.91
N ASN A 520 37.94 21.04 5.20
CA ASN A 520 38.05 20.87 3.75
C ASN A 520 36.76 21.30 3.02
N VAL A 521 36.28 22.51 3.29
CA VAL A 521 35.04 23.04 2.71
C VAL A 521 35.39 24.02 1.58
N THR A 522 34.84 23.78 0.40
CA THR A 522 34.96 24.71 -0.75
C THR A 522 33.78 25.65 -0.77
N VAL A 523 34.03 26.95 -0.85
CA VAL A 523 32.99 28.00 -0.93
C VAL A 523 33.14 28.76 -2.23
N SER A 524 32.05 28.91 -3.00
CA SER A 524 32.07 29.63 -4.28
C SER A 524 30.74 30.34 -4.57
N GLY A 525 30.77 31.35 -5.44
CA GLY A 525 29.56 32.07 -5.87
C GLY A 525 28.81 32.76 -4.74
N VAL A 526 29.50 33.18 -3.67
CA VAL A 526 28.92 33.92 -2.54
C VAL A 526 29.59 35.28 -2.40
N LYS A 527 28.84 36.27 -1.92
CA LYS A 527 29.37 37.60 -1.59
C LYS A 527 30.12 37.58 -0.26
N THR A 528 29.61 36.82 0.70
CA THR A 528 30.22 36.64 2.01
C THR A 528 30.48 35.16 2.23
N GLY A 529 31.74 34.76 2.39
CA GLY A 529 32.11 33.36 2.62
C GLY A 529 31.61 32.85 3.97
N VAL A 530 32.09 33.46 5.05
CA VAL A 530 31.71 33.14 6.44
C VAL A 530 31.40 34.43 7.20
N GLU A 531 30.27 34.47 7.90
CA GLU A 531 29.86 35.57 8.76
C GLU A 531 29.55 35.04 10.17
N VAL A 532 30.20 35.62 11.17
CA VAL A 532 30.04 35.22 12.57
C VAL A 532 29.64 36.44 13.40
N THR A 533 28.43 36.40 13.95
CA THR A 533 27.93 37.41 14.88
C THR A 533 27.99 36.93 16.33
N ASN A 534 27.79 35.64 16.56
CA ASN A 534 27.89 35.02 17.88
C ASN A 534 28.41 33.56 17.74
N GLY A 535 28.80 32.94 18.86
CA GLY A 535 29.23 31.55 18.90
C GLY A 535 30.64 31.32 18.35
N MET A 536 30.93 30.09 17.94
CA MET A 536 32.27 29.69 17.51
C MET A 536 32.26 29.03 16.12
N VAL A 537 33.17 29.46 15.25
CA VAL A 537 33.46 28.80 13.98
C VAL A 537 34.91 28.32 13.95
N LYS A 538 35.13 27.02 13.71
CA LYS A 538 36.44 26.40 13.56
C LYS A 538 36.65 26.03 12.09
N ILE A 539 37.69 26.57 11.47
CA ILE A 539 38.05 26.26 10.09
C ILE A 539 39.34 25.44 10.11
N LYS A 540 39.26 24.22 9.57
CA LYS A 540 40.39 23.30 9.40
C LYS A 540 40.64 23.14 7.91
N TRP A 541 41.84 23.52 7.50
CA TRP A 541 42.32 23.29 6.15
C TRP A 541 43.13 21.99 6.14
N GLY A 542 42.83 21.10 5.20
CA GLY A 542 43.83 20.13 4.78
C GLY A 542 44.90 20.93 4.06
N VAL A 543 46.10 20.98 4.62
CA VAL A 543 47.25 21.49 3.87
C VAL A 543 47.50 20.40 2.83
N ASP A 544 47.07 20.61 1.58
CA ASP A 544 47.78 19.97 0.47
C ASP A 544 49.17 20.59 0.52
N GLU A 545 50.16 19.82 0.97
CA GLU A 545 51.57 20.23 1.07
C GLU A 545 52.22 20.55 -0.30
N ASP A 546 51.43 20.84 -1.32
CA ASP A 546 51.90 21.01 -2.68
C ASP A 546 51.16 22.17 -3.38
N CYS A 547 51.42 23.40 -2.94
CA CYS A 547 51.43 24.62 -3.77
C CYS A 547 51.86 25.84 -2.92
N GLY A 548 52.97 26.47 -3.32
CA GLY A 548 53.50 27.67 -2.69
C GLY A 548 52.60 28.92 -2.79
N TYR A 549 52.67 29.73 -1.74
CA TYR A 549 52.38 31.17 -1.64
C TYR A 549 51.11 31.75 -2.31
N GLY A 550 50.14 32.19 -1.49
CA GLY A 550 49.19 33.24 -1.86
C GLY A 550 48.01 33.41 -0.88
N TYR A 551 48.05 34.45 -0.05
CA TYR A 551 47.08 34.81 0.99
C TYR A 551 45.72 35.32 0.47
N GLY A 552 44.68 35.19 1.32
CA GLY A 552 43.50 36.07 1.32
C GLY A 552 42.38 35.61 2.26
N ALA A 553 42.40 36.10 3.50
CA ALA A 553 41.35 35.98 4.51
C ALA A 553 40.23 37.01 4.31
#